data_AF-A0A643FWY5-F1
#
_entry.id   AF-A0A643FWY5-F1
#
_cell.length_a   1.000
_cell.length_b   1.000
_cell.length_c   1.000
_cell.angle_alpha   90.00
_cell.angle_beta   90.00
_cell.angle_gamma   90.00
#
_symmetry.space_group_name_H-M   'P 1'
#
loop_
_entity.id
_entity.type
_entity.pdbx_description
1 polymer ?
#
loop_
_entity_poly.entity_id
_entity_poly.type
_entity_poly.pdbx_seq_one_letter_code
_entity_poly.pdbx_strand_id
1 'polypeptide(L)'
;MRTMMLIGFGLATCLPAMTFAASTAPVPGERALREECSAFSQAGMRDCLAKNAQDSQKALRNIEEEAVSALSRWDEESRYVSQAKAKLAASNREFSRYRDSQCEFSASLSGGGAGNAHEIRRLACVSEFNNRRAEQLRDAVSDLPRK
;
A
#
# COMPACT_ATOMS: atom_id res chain seq x y z
N MET A 1 -37.02 -22.44 63.99
CA MET A 1 -35.84 -22.84 63.19
C MET A 1 -35.96 -22.19 61.82
N ARG A 2 -34.95 -21.41 61.41
CA ARG A 2 -34.92 -20.60 60.19
C ARG A 2 -34.73 -21.48 58.95
N THR A 3 -35.49 -21.22 57.89
CA THR A 3 -35.19 -21.69 56.52
C THR A 3 -34.87 -20.47 55.66
N MET A 4 -33.58 -20.27 55.37
CA MET A 4 -33.09 -19.29 54.41
C MET A 4 -33.36 -19.81 52.99
N MET A 5 -34.20 -19.11 52.23
CA MET A 5 -34.25 -19.24 50.77
C MET A 5 -33.11 -18.41 50.17
N LEU A 6 -32.19 -19.08 49.45
CA LEU A 6 -31.16 -18.44 48.62
C LEU A 6 -31.71 -18.31 47.20
N ILE A 7 -32.02 -17.08 46.78
CA ILE A 7 -32.36 -16.74 45.41
C ILE A 7 -31.06 -16.48 44.65
N GLY A 8 -30.66 -17.41 43.78
CA GLY A 8 -29.51 -17.25 42.90
C GLY A 8 -29.85 -16.39 41.69
N PHE A 9 -29.33 -15.16 41.65
CA PHE A 9 -29.35 -14.31 40.46
C PHE A 9 -28.23 -14.75 39.50
N GLY A 10 -28.58 -15.40 38.40
CA GLY A 10 -27.63 -15.71 37.33
C GLY A 10 -27.33 -14.46 36.50
N LEU A 11 -26.12 -13.89 36.64
CA LEU A 11 -25.59 -12.90 35.70
C LEU A 11 -25.17 -13.61 34.41
N ALA A 12 -25.96 -13.50 33.35
CA ALA A 12 -25.53 -13.82 32.00
C ALA A 12 -24.59 -12.72 31.50
N THR A 13 -23.29 -12.95 31.57
CA THR A 13 -22.28 -12.04 31.01
C THR A 13 -22.28 -12.17 29.48
N CYS A 14 -22.90 -11.22 28.79
CA CYS A 14 -22.67 -10.99 27.36
C CYS A 14 -21.23 -10.51 27.17
N LEU A 15 -20.32 -11.43 26.81
CA LEU A 15 -19.00 -11.07 26.29
C LEU A 15 -19.16 -10.65 24.82
N PRO A 16 -18.92 -9.37 24.46
CA PRO A 16 -18.91 -8.98 23.06
C PRO A 16 -17.74 -9.70 22.38
N ALA A 17 -18.05 -10.47 21.34
CA ALA A 17 -17.03 -11.06 20.48
C ALA A 17 -16.25 -9.91 19.82
N MET A 18 -15.02 -9.69 20.26
CA MET A 18 -14.10 -8.79 19.57
C MET A 18 -13.73 -9.43 18.24
N THR A 19 -14.44 -9.05 17.19
CA THR A 19 -14.04 -9.34 15.81
C THR A 19 -12.81 -8.50 15.51
N PHE A 20 -11.63 -9.11 15.59
CA PHE A 20 -10.42 -8.49 15.06
C PHE A 20 -10.56 -8.41 13.55
N ALA A 21 -10.67 -7.18 13.02
CA ALA A 21 -10.51 -6.96 11.59
C ALA A 21 -9.11 -7.46 11.20
N ALA A 22 -9.03 -8.36 10.23
CA ALA A 22 -7.76 -8.84 9.71
C ALA A 22 -7.00 -7.65 9.10
N SER A 23 -5.99 -7.13 9.81
CA SER A 23 -5.12 -6.09 9.27
C SER A 23 -4.29 -6.71 8.15
N THR A 24 -4.43 -6.20 6.92
CA THR A 24 -3.42 -6.41 5.89
C THR A 24 -2.09 -5.88 6.43
N ALA A 25 -1.01 -6.64 6.23
CA ALA A 25 0.30 -6.20 6.69
C ALA A 25 0.62 -4.84 6.06
N PRO A 26 1.05 -3.83 6.84
CA PRO A 26 1.26 -2.49 6.31
C PRO A 26 2.33 -2.50 5.22
N VAL A 27 2.10 -1.76 4.13
CA VAL A 27 3.11 -1.59 3.08
C VAL A 27 4.43 -1.08 3.69
N PRO A 28 5.56 -1.78 3.47
CA PRO A 28 6.84 -1.38 4.00
C PRO A 28 7.22 0.04 3.55
N GLY A 29 7.66 0.86 4.50
CA GLY A 29 8.23 2.17 4.19
C GLY A 29 9.66 2.07 3.68
N GLU A 30 10.17 3.18 3.13
CA GLU A 30 11.53 3.35 2.61
C GLU A 30 12.60 2.82 3.55
N ARG A 31 12.50 3.14 4.85
CA ARG A 31 13.46 2.68 5.86
C ARG A 31 13.46 1.16 6.02
N ALA A 32 12.27 0.56 6.07
CA ALA A 32 12.14 -0.89 6.22
C ALA A 32 12.71 -1.63 4.99
N LEU A 33 12.50 -1.08 3.79
CA LEU A 33 13.07 -1.62 2.54
C LEU A 33 14.62 -1.53 2.54
N ARG A 34 15.20 -0.44 3.07
CA ARG A 34 16.66 -0.35 3.25
C ARG A 34 17.18 -1.36 4.28
N GLU A 35 16.45 -1.56 5.37
CA GLU A 35 16.79 -2.54 6.42
C GLU A 35 16.74 -3.97 5.89
N GLU A 36 15.77 -4.31 5.05
CA GLU A 36 15.67 -5.60 4.36
C GLU A 36 16.92 -5.88 3.50
N CYS A 37 17.42 -4.86 2.81
CA CYS A 37 18.63 -4.95 1.98
C CYS A 37 19.95 -4.69 2.74
N SER A 38 19.93 -4.61 4.09
CA SER A 38 21.08 -4.15 4.88
C SER A 38 22.20 -5.17 5.12
N ALA A 39 21.96 -6.44 4.81
CA ALA A 39 22.98 -7.48 4.92
C ALA A 39 24.16 -7.31 3.92
N PHE A 40 24.01 -6.44 2.92
CA PHE A 40 24.98 -6.26 1.85
C PHE A 40 25.86 -5.01 2.03
N SER A 41 26.95 -4.93 1.25
CA SER A 41 27.68 -3.67 1.06
C SER A 41 26.77 -2.60 0.44
N GLN A 42 27.19 -1.33 0.44
CA GLN A 42 26.41 -0.26 -0.22
C GLN A 42 26.10 -0.57 -1.69
N ALA A 43 27.01 -1.24 -2.41
CA ALA A 43 26.75 -1.69 -3.78
C ALA A 43 25.67 -2.78 -3.83
N GLY A 44 25.76 -3.80 -2.98
CA GLY A 44 24.75 -4.86 -2.93
C GLY A 44 23.39 -4.40 -2.41
N MET A 45 23.37 -3.42 -1.49
CA MET A 45 22.13 -2.77 -1.04
C MET A 45 21.47 -2.03 -2.20
N ARG A 46 22.25 -1.28 -3.00
CA ARG A 46 21.75 -0.62 -4.21
C ARG A 46 21.14 -1.63 -5.18
N ASP A 47 21.82 -2.75 -5.44
CA ASP A 47 21.36 -3.76 -6.37
C ASP A 47 20.08 -4.46 -5.88
N CYS A 48 20.00 -4.77 -4.58
CA CYS A 48 18.80 -5.28 -3.92
C CYS A 48 17.62 -4.31 -4.06
N LEU A 49 17.83 -3.03 -3.77
CA LEU A 49 16.79 -2.00 -3.90
C LEU A 49 16.41 -1.70 -5.34
N ALA A 50 17.34 -1.84 -6.30
CA ALA A 50 17.04 -1.71 -7.71
C ALA A 50 16.08 -2.80 -8.18
N LYS A 51 16.28 -4.04 -7.70
CA LYS A 51 15.34 -5.13 -7.91
C LYS A 51 13.98 -4.83 -7.28
N ASN A 52 13.92 -4.37 -6.04
CA ASN A 52 12.66 -3.98 -5.38
C ASN A 52 11.93 -2.86 -6.15
N ALA A 53 12.67 -1.89 -6.70
CA ALA A 53 12.09 -0.80 -7.48
C ALA A 53 11.50 -1.32 -8.80
N GLN A 54 12.21 -2.22 -9.49
CA GLN A 54 11.71 -2.87 -10.70
C GLN A 54 10.47 -3.73 -10.44
N ASP A 55 10.51 -4.56 -9.40
CA ASP A 55 9.43 -5.50 -9.05
C ASP A 55 8.17 -4.72 -8.63
N SER A 56 8.32 -3.69 -7.78
CA SER A 56 7.21 -2.80 -7.40
C SER A 56 6.62 -2.03 -8.59
N GLN A 57 7.44 -1.59 -9.55
CA GLN A 57 6.95 -0.91 -10.74
C GLN A 57 6.15 -1.87 -11.64
N LYS A 58 6.58 -3.13 -11.76
CA LYS A 58 5.81 -4.16 -12.47
C LYS A 58 4.49 -4.44 -11.77
N ALA A 59 4.50 -4.58 -10.44
CA ALA A 59 3.29 -4.80 -9.66
C ALA A 59 2.30 -3.62 -9.80
N LEU A 60 2.79 -2.38 -9.77
CA LEU A 60 1.95 -1.19 -9.97
C LEU A 60 1.29 -1.21 -11.35
N ARG A 61 2.03 -1.46 -12.43
CA ARG A 61 1.45 -1.53 -13.79
C ARG A 61 0.35 -2.58 -13.89
N ASN A 62 0.57 -3.76 -13.31
CA ASN A 62 -0.45 -4.81 -13.29
C ASN A 62 -1.74 -4.34 -12.58
N ILE A 63 -1.62 -3.68 -11.42
CA ILE A 63 -2.79 -3.17 -10.70
C ILE A 63 -3.48 -2.03 -11.46
N GLU A 64 -2.74 -1.17 -12.17
CA GLU A 64 -3.33 -0.14 -13.02
C GLU A 64 -4.20 -0.75 -14.14
N GLU A 65 -3.72 -1.82 -14.78
CA GLU A 65 -4.46 -2.59 -15.78
C GLU A 65 -5.68 -3.32 -15.19
N GLU A 66 -5.52 -3.90 -14.00
CA GLU A 66 -6.60 -4.53 -13.25
C GLU A 66 -7.68 -3.52 -12.85
N ALA A 67 -7.30 -2.31 -12.44
CA ALA A 67 -8.23 -1.23 -12.11
C ALA A 67 -9.04 -0.78 -13.34
N VAL A 68 -8.41 -0.64 -14.50
CA VAL A 68 -9.14 -0.39 -15.77
C VAL A 68 -10.10 -1.52 -16.10
N SER A 69 -9.69 -2.76 -15.85
CA SER A 69 -10.51 -3.95 -16.07
C SER A 69 -11.70 -4.00 -15.10
N ALA A 70 -11.49 -3.64 -13.83
CA ALA A 70 -12.54 -3.55 -12.81
C ALA A 70 -13.58 -2.49 -13.20
N LEU A 71 -13.14 -1.29 -13.59
CA LEU A 71 -14.01 -0.23 -14.10
C LEU A 71 -14.82 -0.68 -15.33
N SER A 72 -14.29 -1.57 -16.16
CA SER A 72 -15.03 -2.10 -17.33
C SER A 72 -16.18 -3.03 -16.94
N ARG A 73 -16.10 -3.67 -15.77
CA ARG A 73 -17.11 -4.57 -15.22
C ARG A 73 -18.03 -3.89 -14.20
N TRP A 74 -17.76 -2.63 -13.86
CA TRP A 74 -18.55 -1.84 -12.95
C TRP A 74 -19.98 -1.68 -13.49
N ASP A 75 -20.98 -2.06 -12.70
CA ASP A 75 -22.41 -1.90 -12.99
C ASP A 75 -22.83 -0.44 -12.88
N GLU A 76 -22.41 0.33 -13.88
CA GLU A 76 -22.66 1.75 -14.00
C GLU A 76 -22.84 2.14 -15.48
N GLU A 77 -23.51 3.26 -15.71
CA GLU A 77 -23.67 3.83 -17.04
C GLU A 77 -22.31 4.08 -17.71
N SER A 78 -22.24 3.80 -19.01
CA SER A 78 -21.00 3.85 -19.80
C SER A 78 -20.30 5.20 -19.76
N ARG A 79 -21.06 6.30 -19.64
CA ARG A 79 -20.50 7.66 -19.51
C ARG A 79 -19.68 7.85 -18.24
N TYR A 80 -20.15 7.32 -17.11
CA TYR A 80 -19.46 7.46 -15.82
C TYR A 80 -18.27 6.50 -15.74
N VAL A 81 -18.40 5.28 -16.27
CA VAL A 81 -17.27 4.35 -16.46
C VAL A 81 -16.14 5.01 -17.26
N SER A 82 -16.49 5.65 -18.39
CA SER A 82 -15.51 6.32 -19.26
C SER A 82 -14.83 7.50 -18.55
N GLN A 83 -15.59 8.31 -17.81
CA GLN A 83 -15.04 9.40 -17.00
C GLN A 83 -14.10 8.88 -15.89
N ALA A 84 -14.46 7.80 -15.21
CA ALA A 84 -13.62 7.21 -14.17
C ALA A 84 -12.28 6.70 -14.74
N LYS A 85 -12.30 6.03 -15.91
CA LYS A 85 -11.07 5.60 -16.59
C LYS A 85 -10.18 6.78 -17.00
N ALA A 86 -10.77 7.86 -17.50
CA ALA A 86 -10.02 9.06 -17.84
C ALA A 86 -9.38 9.71 -16.60
N LYS A 87 -10.10 9.75 -15.47
CA LYS A 87 -9.58 10.24 -14.18
C LYS A 87 -8.48 9.34 -13.62
N LEU A 88 -8.61 8.01 -13.72
CA LEU A 88 -7.57 7.06 -13.33
C LEU A 88 -6.29 7.31 -14.15
N ALA A 89 -6.39 7.41 -15.47
CA ALA A 89 -5.25 7.67 -16.34
C ALA A 89 -4.56 9.02 -16.02
N ALA A 90 -5.34 10.07 -15.73
CA ALA A 90 -4.79 11.35 -15.29
C ALA A 90 -4.10 11.24 -13.93
N SER A 91 -4.73 10.57 -12.96
CA SER A 91 -4.19 10.35 -11.62
C SER A 91 -2.87 9.57 -11.65
N ASN A 92 -2.74 8.55 -12.49
CA ASN A 92 -1.48 7.77 -12.60
C ASN A 92 -0.32 8.59 -13.17
N ARG A 93 -0.60 9.52 -14.09
CA ARG A 93 0.43 10.45 -14.61
C ARG A 93 0.91 11.41 -13.52
N GLU A 94 0.01 12.02 -12.78
CA GLU A 94 0.39 12.95 -11.70
C GLU A 94 1.07 12.22 -10.53
N PHE A 95 0.62 11.00 -10.20
CA PHE A 95 1.28 10.16 -9.22
C PHE A 95 2.75 9.91 -9.59
N SER A 96 3.02 9.56 -10.85
CA SER A 96 4.39 9.29 -11.32
C SER A 96 5.29 10.52 -11.14
N ARG A 97 4.80 11.70 -11.51
CA ARG A 97 5.53 12.97 -11.31
C ARG A 97 5.79 13.25 -9.84
N TYR A 98 4.76 13.11 -9.00
CA TYR A 98 4.90 13.32 -7.57
C TYR A 98 5.91 12.37 -6.92
N ARG A 99 5.84 11.07 -7.25
CA ARG A 99 6.81 10.07 -6.79
C ARG A 99 8.23 10.49 -7.16
N ASP A 100 8.45 10.85 -8.41
CA ASP A 100 9.80 11.16 -8.90
C ASP A 100 10.37 12.38 -8.16
N SER A 101 9.61 13.48 -8.04
CA SER A 101 10.04 14.67 -7.29
C SER A 101 10.23 14.40 -5.79
N GLN A 102 9.34 13.60 -5.19
CA GLN A 102 9.45 13.24 -3.76
C GLN A 102 10.68 12.36 -3.51
N CYS A 103 11.00 11.45 -4.41
CA CYS A 103 12.15 10.56 -4.25
C CYS A 103 13.47 11.25 -4.60
N GLU A 104 13.48 12.24 -5.48
CA GLU A 104 14.62 13.17 -5.65
C GLU A 104 14.86 13.98 -4.38
N PHE A 105 13.81 14.51 -3.75
CA PHE A 105 13.92 15.17 -2.45
C PHE A 105 14.46 14.20 -1.38
N SER A 106 13.92 12.99 -1.28
CA SER A 106 14.43 11.97 -0.34
C SER A 106 15.92 11.65 -0.55
N ALA A 107 16.35 11.55 -1.81
CA ALA A 107 17.75 11.33 -2.16
C ALA A 107 18.66 12.50 -1.75
N SER A 108 18.16 13.75 -1.84
CA SER A 108 18.93 14.96 -1.48
C SER A 108 19.17 15.10 0.03
N LEU A 109 18.43 14.35 0.86
CA LEU A 109 18.66 14.28 2.31
C LEU A 109 19.92 13.48 2.70
N SER A 110 20.71 13.02 1.73
CA SER A 110 22.05 12.46 1.96
C SER A 110 23.12 13.53 1.72
N GLY A 111 24.21 13.53 2.50
CA GLY A 111 25.31 14.47 2.29
C GLY A 111 26.01 14.27 0.94
N GLY A 112 26.56 15.34 0.34
CA GLY A 112 27.10 15.32 -1.02
C GLY A 112 28.28 14.35 -1.28
N GLY A 113 28.93 13.84 -0.24
CA GLY A 113 29.96 12.81 -0.33
C GLY A 113 29.45 11.36 -0.14
N ALA A 114 28.12 11.15 -0.09
CA ALA A 114 27.55 9.89 0.38
C ALA A 114 27.50 8.75 -0.66
N GLY A 115 28.13 8.94 -1.84
CA GLY A 115 28.24 7.90 -2.87
C GLY A 115 26.88 7.26 -3.21
N ASN A 116 26.79 5.93 -3.11
CA ASN A 116 25.57 5.17 -3.40
C ASN A 116 24.37 5.49 -2.47
N ALA A 117 24.57 6.19 -1.35
CA ALA A 117 23.49 6.45 -0.39
C ALA A 117 22.32 7.26 -1.01
N HIS A 118 22.61 8.15 -1.95
CA HIS A 118 21.58 8.89 -2.69
C HIS A 118 20.66 7.92 -3.45
N GLU A 119 21.26 7.01 -4.22
CA GLU A 119 20.48 6.07 -5.04
C GLU A 119 19.79 5.00 -4.20
N ILE A 120 20.41 4.56 -3.10
CA ILE A 120 19.78 3.67 -2.11
C ILE A 120 18.48 4.28 -1.58
N ARG A 121 18.51 5.55 -1.13
CA ARG A 121 17.31 6.24 -0.66
C ARG A 121 16.28 6.43 -1.77
N ARG A 122 16.73 6.82 -2.97
CA ARG A 122 15.84 7.03 -4.11
C ARG A 122 15.08 5.75 -4.48
N LEU A 123 15.80 4.62 -4.60
CA LEU A 123 15.23 3.32 -4.97
C LEU A 123 14.25 2.82 -3.91
N ALA A 124 14.62 2.89 -2.64
CA ALA A 124 13.72 2.51 -1.55
C ALA A 124 12.44 3.38 -1.51
N CYS A 125 12.58 4.69 -1.75
CA CYS A 125 11.44 5.59 -1.87
C CYS A 125 10.52 5.21 -3.05
N VAL A 126 11.08 4.95 -4.23
CA VAL A 126 10.31 4.54 -5.41
C VAL A 126 9.53 3.25 -5.13
N SER A 127 10.18 2.27 -4.50
CA SER A 127 9.54 1.01 -4.10
C SER A 127 8.37 1.23 -3.14
N GLU A 128 8.56 2.03 -2.08
CA GLU A 128 7.48 2.36 -1.14
C GLU A 128 6.28 2.98 -1.88
N PHE A 129 6.54 4.02 -2.67
CA PHE A 129 5.48 4.74 -3.38
C PHE A 129 4.70 3.85 -4.33
N ASN A 130 5.40 3.02 -5.12
CA ASN A 130 4.76 2.08 -6.03
C ASN A 130 3.87 1.07 -5.28
N ASN A 131 4.38 0.52 -4.17
CA ASN A 131 3.64 -0.45 -3.37
C ASN A 131 2.39 0.18 -2.71
N ARG A 132 2.52 1.38 -2.15
CA ARG A 132 1.38 2.11 -1.56
C ARG A 132 0.32 2.43 -2.60
N ARG A 133 0.74 2.86 -3.80
CA ARG A 133 -0.19 3.16 -4.89
C ARG A 133 -0.91 1.91 -5.39
N ALA A 134 -0.21 0.78 -5.47
CA ALA A 134 -0.82 -0.50 -5.83
C ALA A 134 -1.90 -0.91 -4.82
N GLU A 135 -1.65 -0.75 -3.51
CA GLU A 135 -2.67 -0.99 -2.46
C GLU A 135 -3.86 -0.03 -2.61
N GLN A 136 -3.61 1.28 -2.71
CA GLN A 136 -4.67 2.28 -2.90
C GLN A 136 -5.57 1.99 -4.10
N LEU A 137 -4.99 1.58 -5.24
CA LEU A 137 -5.75 1.25 -6.44
C LEU A 137 -6.56 -0.03 -6.27
N ARG A 138 -5.99 -1.05 -5.60
CA ARG A 138 -6.68 -2.30 -5.30
C ARG A 138 -7.90 -2.06 -4.42
N ASP A 139 -7.74 -1.27 -3.37
CA ASP A 139 -8.81 -0.94 -2.43
C ASP A 139 -9.87 -0.05 -3.10
N ALA A 140 -9.46 0.92 -3.92
CA ALA A 140 -10.40 1.81 -4.61
C ALA A 140 -11.34 1.09 -5.58
N VAL A 141 -10.96 -0.10 -6.08
CA VAL A 141 -11.76 -0.87 -7.03
C VAL A 141 -12.37 -2.15 -6.44
N SER A 142 -12.07 -2.49 -5.18
CA SER A 142 -12.53 -3.74 -4.56
C SER A 142 -14.05 -3.80 -4.43
N ASP A 143 -14.66 -2.66 -4.14
CA ASP A 143 -16.05 -2.55 -3.72
C ASP A 143 -16.98 -2.06 -4.84
N LEU A 144 -16.47 -1.98 -6.07
CA LEU A 144 -17.29 -1.60 -7.22
C LEU A 144 -18.37 -2.67 -7.49
N PRO A 145 -19.66 -2.30 -7.56
CA PRO A 145 -20.73 -3.20 -7.99
C PRO A 145 -20.41 -3.78 -9.37
N ARG A 146 -20.63 -5.07 -9.58
CA ARG A 146 -20.32 -5.74 -10.85
C ARG A 146 -21.60 -6.08 -11.60
N LYS A 147 -21.55 -5.99 -12.93
CA LYS A 147 -22.61 -6.44 -13.83
C LYS A 147 -22.82 -7.95 -13.73
#